data_AF-A0A0J5GJ20-F1
#
_entry.id   AF-A0A0J5GJ20-F1
#
_cell.length_a   1.000
_cell.length_b   1.000
_cell.length_c   1.000
_cell.angle_alpha   90.00
_cell.angle_beta   90.00
_cell.angle_gamma   90.00
#
_symmetry.space_group_name_H-M   'P 1'
#
loop_
_entity.id
_entity.type
_entity.pdbx_description
1 polymer ?
#
loop_
_entity_poly.entity_id
_entity_poly.type
_entity_poly.pdbx_seq_one_letter_code
_entity_poly.pdbx_strand_id
1 'polypeptide(L)'
;MKTYTVKAGDSLWKICHRLGLDIEQIAQLNHFTKHSRHHLTIGQKLLIEGEDTAGDADSKLTLQLLDLASQPIKHPVLKVKHDGKEQEVKGNREGLVAGLNITDISKGIEIFFKDISGQFVSIYKDELVPLGEQFMILQARTIKIKGNLTAREGAQQQSRASIKGEIRQKNPPQPQKRSKGKDKLPPAMPKVDTEPYQKKVRLEDGKPVQVIAPIFTSENLLLAPVNEKYRKCIIETAKKYGLSPQALAAFMQVEAAKNRKGEWLENGKADSSSAVGLMQCLPAMWKDVSCDKQSKLYECIQKTKPAPGWDTVLDWRTNAELSIDAAACYIQINLRTLKKNMDCR
;
A
#
# COMPACT_ATOMS: atom_id res chain seq x y z
N MET A 1 4.54 3.39 -38.07
CA MET A 1 4.35 4.86 -38.25
C MET A 1 2.88 5.13 -38.54
N LYS A 2 2.24 6.03 -37.79
CA LYS A 2 0.83 6.39 -38.00
C LYS A 2 0.75 7.78 -38.64
N THR A 3 -0.34 8.05 -39.37
CA THR A 3 -0.59 9.37 -39.96
C THR A 3 -1.90 9.92 -39.44
N TYR A 4 -1.89 11.18 -39.02
CA TYR A 4 -3.07 11.91 -38.55
C TYR A 4 -3.47 12.96 -39.58
N THR A 5 -4.74 12.96 -40.00
CA THR A 5 -5.27 13.97 -40.91
C THR A 5 -5.90 15.12 -40.11
N VAL A 6 -5.36 16.33 -40.29
CA VAL A 6 -5.82 17.55 -39.60
C VAL A 6 -7.26 17.87 -39.96
N LYS A 7 -8.09 18.13 -38.94
CA LYS A 7 -9.50 18.50 -39.08
C LYS A 7 -9.72 19.99 -38.79
N ALA A 8 -10.88 20.51 -39.17
CA ALA A 8 -11.25 21.89 -38.88
C ALA A 8 -11.19 22.18 -37.37
N GLY A 9 -10.46 23.23 -36.99
CA GLY A 9 -10.29 23.64 -35.59
C GLY A 9 -9.19 22.90 -34.80
N ASP A 10 -8.47 21.99 -35.44
CA ASP A 10 -7.27 21.37 -34.88
C ASP A 10 -6.12 22.39 -34.81
N SER A 11 -5.34 22.30 -33.72
CA SER A 11 -4.02 22.91 -33.62
C SER A 11 -3.03 21.83 -33.25
N LEU A 12 -1.74 22.04 -33.51
CA LEU A 12 -0.72 21.06 -33.16
C LEU A 12 -0.79 20.72 -31.67
N TRP A 13 -1.00 21.73 -30.82
CA TRP A 13 -1.24 21.57 -29.39
C TRP A 13 -2.45 20.68 -29.07
N LYS A 14 -3.62 20.92 -29.72
CA LYS A 14 -4.83 20.10 -29.48
C LYS A 14 -4.65 18.65 -29.95
N ILE A 15 -3.96 18.45 -31.06
CA ILE A 15 -3.66 17.11 -31.60
C ILE A 15 -2.73 16.38 -30.62
N CYS A 16 -1.64 17.02 -30.22
CA CYS A 16 -0.68 16.48 -29.26
C CYS A 16 -1.34 16.13 -27.93
N HIS A 17 -2.13 17.06 -27.37
CA HIS A 17 -2.84 16.86 -26.11
C HIS A 17 -3.85 15.71 -26.18
N ARG A 18 -4.58 15.58 -27.30
CA ARG A 18 -5.55 14.49 -27.48
C ARG A 18 -4.87 13.13 -27.66
N LEU A 19 -3.68 13.10 -28.28
CA LEU A 19 -2.94 11.87 -28.56
C LEU A 19 -1.89 11.55 -27.49
N GLY A 20 -1.70 12.40 -26.48
CA GLY A 20 -0.67 12.22 -25.46
C GLY A 20 0.78 12.36 -25.97
N LEU A 21 0.99 13.05 -27.10
CA LEU A 21 2.29 13.18 -27.76
C LEU A 21 2.95 14.52 -27.44
N ASP A 22 4.29 14.60 -27.49
CA ASP A 22 5.01 15.87 -27.35
C ASP A 22 4.98 16.69 -28.65
N ILE A 23 4.72 17.98 -28.50
CA ILE A 23 4.66 18.95 -29.59
C ILE A 23 6.00 19.06 -30.29
N GLU A 24 7.10 19.03 -29.53
CA GLU A 24 8.45 19.13 -30.12
C GLU A 24 8.80 17.88 -30.92
N GLN A 25 8.36 16.70 -30.48
CA GLN A 25 8.57 15.44 -31.20
C GLN A 25 7.81 15.41 -32.53
N ILE A 26 6.52 15.75 -32.53
CA ILE A 26 5.74 15.83 -33.78
C ILE A 26 6.28 16.94 -34.68
N ALA A 27 6.74 18.06 -34.12
CA ALA A 27 7.36 19.13 -34.87
C ALA A 27 8.64 18.68 -35.57
N GLN A 28 9.51 17.94 -34.89
CA GLN A 28 10.72 17.39 -35.51
C GLN A 28 10.39 16.36 -36.59
N LEU A 29 9.45 15.46 -36.31
CA LEU A 29 9.05 14.38 -37.22
C LEU A 29 8.43 14.88 -38.53
N ASN A 30 7.75 16.03 -38.48
CA ASN A 30 7.14 16.67 -39.65
C ASN A 30 7.94 17.87 -40.16
N HIS A 31 9.18 18.06 -39.68
CA HIS A 31 10.06 19.16 -40.05
C HIS A 31 9.45 20.57 -39.87
N PHE A 32 8.62 20.76 -38.83
CA PHE A 32 8.08 22.07 -38.48
C PHE A 32 9.11 22.98 -37.82
N THR A 33 9.31 24.15 -38.41
CA THR A 33 10.00 25.29 -37.80
C THR A 33 9.18 25.92 -36.67
N LYS A 34 9.81 26.67 -35.77
CA LYS A 34 9.13 27.35 -34.64
C LYS A 34 7.92 28.20 -35.09
N HIS A 35 7.96 28.75 -36.29
CA HIS A 35 6.89 29.58 -36.86
C HIS A 35 5.78 28.78 -37.55
N SER A 36 6.07 27.58 -38.09
CA SER A 36 5.09 26.77 -38.83
C SER A 36 4.22 25.87 -37.94
N ARG A 37 4.61 25.67 -36.67
CA ARG A 37 3.84 24.87 -35.69
C ARG A 37 2.43 25.40 -35.40
N HIS A 38 2.20 26.68 -35.66
CA HIS A 38 0.91 27.34 -35.43
C HIS A 38 0.01 27.34 -36.68
N HIS A 39 0.52 26.93 -37.83
CA HIS A 39 -0.19 26.96 -39.11
C HIS A 39 -0.38 25.55 -39.63
N LEU A 40 -1.44 24.88 -39.16
CA LEU A 40 -1.89 23.60 -39.72
C LEU A 40 -3.00 23.86 -40.74
N THR A 41 -2.95 23.17 -41.88
CA THR A 41 -4.01 23.22 -42.88
C THR A 41 -4.95 22.02 -42.74
N ILE A 42 -6.25 22.26 -42.92
CA ILE A 42 -7.25 21.20 -42.88
C ILE A 42 -6.94 20.20 -44.02
N GLY A 43 -6.92 18.91 -43.69
CA GLY A 43 -6.55 17.84 -44.61
C GLY A 43 -5.05 17.52 -44.66
N GLN A 44 -4.19 18.31 -43.98
CA GLN A 44 -2.78 18.00 -43.86
C GLN A 44 -2.55 16.65 -43.17
N LYS A 45 -1.67 15.82 -43.73
CA LYS A 45 -1.24 14.56 -43.10
C LYS A 45 -0.02 14.84 -42.24
N LEU A 46 -0.17 14.65 -40.94
CA LEU A 46 0.93 14.67 -39.98
C LEU A 46 1.43 13.24 -39.77
N LEU A 47 2.72 13.04 -39.97
CA LEU A 47 3.43 11.90 -39.43
C LEU A 47 3.33 12.00 -37.91
N ILE A 48 2.89 10.93 -37.28
CA ILE A 48 3.00 10.78 -35.84
C ILE A 48 3.82 9.52 -35.62
N GLU A 49 4.70 9.55 -34.62
CA GLU A 49 5.27 8.32 -34.09
C GLU A 49 4.08 7.50 -33.60
N GLY A 50 3.67 6.56 -34.44
CA GLY A 50 2.69 5.59 -34.03
C GLY A 50 3.39 4.75 -32.98
N GLU A 51 2.83 4.70 -31.78
CA GLU A 51 2.97 3.51 -30.96
C GLU A 51 2.48 2.33 -31.80
N ASP A 52 3.42 1.71 -32.51
CA ASP A 52 3.31 0.36 -33.05
C ASP A 52 3.97 -0.61 -32.05
N THR A 53 3.71 -0.40 -30.76
CA THR A 53 3.94 -1.39 -29.69
C THR A 53 2.80 -1.40 -28.66
N ALA A 54 1.60 -0.93 -29.03
CA ALA A 54 0.40 -1.13 -28.21
C ALA A 54 -0.20 -2.55 -28.33
N GLY A 55 0.43 -3.44 -29.11
CA GLY A 55 -0.05 -4.80 -29.35
C GLY A 55 0.72 -5.92 -28.65
N ASP A 56 1.86 -5.63 -28.00
CA ASP A 56 2.78 -6.67 -27.50
C ASP A 56 3.42 -6.32 -26.15
N ALA A 57 2.95 -5.24 -25.49
CA ALA A 57 3.38 -4.89 -24.15
C ALA A 57 2.42 -5.52 -23.14
N ASP A 58 2.95 -6.40 -22.30
CA ASP A 58 2.26 -6.99 -21.15
C ASP A 58 1.72 -5.90 -20.20
N SER A 59 2.44 -4.78 -20.06
CA SER A 59 2.05 -3.65 -19.23
C SER A 59 2.38 -2.29 -19.83
N LYS A 60 1.52 -1.30 -19.61
CA LYS A 60 1.82 0.11 -19.88
C LYS A 60 1.74 0.91 -18.59
N LEU A 61 2.84 1.52 -18.17
CA LEU A 61 2.91 2.28 -16.92
C LEU A 61 2.88 3.79 -17.18
N THR A 62 2.13 4.50 -16.35
CA THR A 62 2.21 5.94 -16.16
C THR A 62 2.63 6.22 -14.72
N LEU A 63 3.66 7.03 -14.55
CA LEU A 63 4.20 7.38 -13.23
C LEU A 63 3.89 8.84 -12.91
N GLN A 64 3.54 9.13 -11.67
CA GLN A 64 3.41 10.48 -11.15
C GLN A 64 4.41 10.69 -10.01
N LEU A 65 5.34 11.63 -10.18
CA LEU A 65 6.31 11.96 -9.15
C LEU A 65 5.82 13.11 -8.28
N LEU A 66 5.76 12.85 -6.97
CA LEU A 66 5.40 13.82 -5.97
C LEU A 66 6.55 14.05 -4.98
N ASP A 67 6.64 15.28 -4.50
CA ASP A 67 7.52 15.66 -3.40
C ASP A 67 6.93 15.25 -2.03
N LEU A 68 7.64 15.58 -0.96
CA LEU A 68 7.22 15.29 0.42
C LEU A 68 5.96 16.06 0.85
N ALA A 69 5.64 17.17 0.20
CA ALA A 69 4.42 17.95 0.41
C ALA A 69 3.27 17.47 -0.50
N SER A 70 3.43 16.31 -1.15
CA SER A 70 2.47 15.76 -2.13
C SER A 70 2.21 16.68 -3.33
N GLN A 71 3.16 17.54 -3.66
CA GLN A 71 3.11 18.38 -4.86
C GLN A 71 3.87 17.72 -6.01
N PRO A 72 3.42 17.88 -7.26
CA PRO A 72 4.13 17.37 -8.41
C PRO A 72 5.57 17.90 -8.54
N ILE A 73 6.51 16.99 -8.71
CA ILE A 73 7.88 17.33 -9.10
C ILE A 73 7.83 17.71 -10.58
N LYS A 74 8.14 18.95 -10.91
CA LYS A 74 8.07 19.43 -12.29
C LYS A 74 9.24 18.89 -13.10
N HIS A 75 8.95 18.40 -14.31
CA HIS A 75 9.94 17.90 -15.26
C HIS A 75 10.93 16.88 -14.67
N PRO A 76 10.44 15.82 -14.00
CA PRO A 76 11.32 14.84 -13.39
C PRO A 76 12.13 14.12 -14.47
N VAL A 77 13.38 13.82 -14.19
CA VAL A 77 14.21 12.99 -15.08
C VAL A 77 14.41 11.66 -14.37
N LEU A 78 13.95 10.58 -15.01
CA LEU A 78 14.06 9.23 -14.47
C LEU A 78 14.98 8.40 -15.34
N LYS A 79 15.64 7.43 -14.72
CA LYS A 79 16.16 6.27 -15.41
C LYS A 79 15.30 5.07 -15.00
N VAL A 80 14.77 4.34 -15.96
CA VAL A 80 13.90 3.18 -15.74
C VAL A 80 14.59 1.96 -16.29
N LYS A 81 14.68 0.92 -15.47
CA LYS A 81 15.20 -0.40 -15.83
C LYS A 81 14.04 -1.38 -15.89
N HIS A 82 13.76 -1.94 -17.06
CA HIS A 82 12.74 -2.95 -17.29
C HIS A 82 13.13 -3.78 -18.52
N ASP A 83 12.58 -4.99 -18.67
CA ASP A 83 12.88 -5.87 -19.81
C ASP A 83 14.39 -6.16 -20.03
N GLY A 84 15.20 -6.04 -18.97
CA GLY A 84 16.67 -6.13 -19.05
C GLY A 84 17.36 -4.93 -19.72
N LYS A 85 16.64 -3.85 -20.03
CA LYS A 85 17.13 -2.61 -20.63
C LYS A 85 17.04 -1.45 -19.63
N GLU A 86 17.84 -0.41 -19.87
CA GLU A 86 17.79 0.85 -19.12
C GLU A 86 17.49 1.99 -20.09
N GLN A 87 16.54 2.85 -19.73
CA GLN A 87 16.18 4.03 -20.51
C GLN A 87 16.00 5.26 -19.63
N GLU A 88 16.39 6.44 -20.13
CA GLU A 88 16.16 7.72 -19.47
C GLU A 88 14.87 8.35 -20.03
N VAL A 89 13.95 8.73 -19.15
CA VAL A 89 12.65 9.30 -19.49
C VAL A 89 12.42 10.61 -18.74
N LYS A 90 11.80 11.58 -19.40
CA LYS A 90 11.51 12.90 -18.82
C LYS A 90 10.01 13.07 -18.65
N GLY A 91 9.62 13.55 -17.48
CA GLY A 91 8.24 13.87 -17.19
C GLY A 91 7.84 15.29 -17.55
N ASN A 92 6.55 15.56 -17.45
CA ASN A 92 5.96 16.84 -17.77
C ASN A 92 5.91 17.79 -16.54
N ARG A 93 5.23 18.93 -16.67
CA ARG A 93 5.06 19.93 -15.60
C ARG A 93 4.23 19.44 -14.41
N GLU A 94 3.46 18.38 -14.59
CA GLU A 94 2.59 17.75 -13.59
C GLU A 94 3.26 16.53 -12.94
N GLY A 95 4.55 16.34 -13.19
CA GLY A 95 5.32 15.22 -12.68
C GLY A 95 4.95 13.88 -13.30
N LEU A 96 4.20 13.87 -14.40
CA LEU A 96 3.78 12.66 -15.09
C LEU A 96 4.84 12.20 -16.08
N VAL A 97 5.12 10.91 -16.06
CA VAL A 97 5.92 10.17 -17.03
C VAL A 97 5.02 9.08 -17.61
N ALA A 98 4.58 9.25 -18.86
CA ALA A 98 3.72 8.29 -19.56
C ALA A 98 4.52 7.51 -20.62
N GLY A 99 3.92 6.45 -21.15
CA GLY A 99 4.49 5.69 -22.29
C GLY A 99 5.55 4.67 -21.91
N LEU A 100 5.58 4.19 -20.66
CA LEU A 100 6.46 3.09 -20.27
C LEU A 100 5.82 1.75 -20.63
N ASN A 101 6.12 1.25 -21.82
CA ASN A 101 5.64 -0.04 -22.31
C ASN A 101 6.62 -1.15 -21.90
N ILE A 102 6.12 -2.16 -21.20
CA ILE A 102 6.88 -3.28 -20.63
C ILE A 102 6.39 -4.56 -21.28
N THR A 103 7.32 -5.34 -21.82
CA THR A 103 7.03 -6.54 -22.60
C THR A 103 7.19 -7.85 -21.83
N ASP A 104 7.94 -7.82 -20.73
CA ASP A 104 8.22 -8.98 -19.89
C ASP A 104 8.12 -8.57 -18.42
N ILE A 105 6.93 -8.75 -17.88
CA ILE A 105 6.61 -8.38 -16.49
C ILE A 105 7.41 -9.15 -15.45
N SER A 106 7.94 -10.34 -15.81
CA SER A 106 8.65 -11.23 -14.89
C SER A 106 10.06 -10.75 -14.54
N LYS A 107 10.60 -9.82 -15.33
CA LYS A 107 11.91 -9.21 -15.10
C LYS A 107 11.88 -8.03 -14.11
N GLY A 108 10.69 -7.66 -13.65
CA GLY A 108 10.50 -6.56 -12.71
C GLY A 108 10.81 -5.19 -13.31
N ILE A 109 10.78 -4.18 -12.44
CA ILE A 109 11.09 -2.79 -12.78
C ILE A 109 11.89 -2.12 -11.67
N GLU A 110 12.89 -1.33 -12.04
CA GLU A 110 13.60 -0.45 -11.11
C GLU A 110 13.63 0.97 -11.65
N ILE A 111 13.24 1.94 -10.82
CA ILE A 111 13.08 3.35 -11.20
C ILE A 111 14.05 4.17 -10.38
N PHE A 112 14.84 4.97 -11.08
CA PHE A 112 15.80 5.90 -10.51
C PHE A 112 15.38 7.33 -10.84
N PHE A 113 15.51 8.23 -9.88
CA PHE A 113 15.27 9.66 -10.05
C PHE A 113 16.59 10.42 -10.10
N LYS A 114 16.71 11.39 -11.01
CA LYS A 114 17.87 12.28 -11.10
C LYS A 114 17.72 13.43 -10.10
N ASP A 115 18.62 13.47 -9.12
CA ASP A 115 18.60 14.52 -8.10
C ASP A 115 19.16 15.86 -8.61
N ILE A 116 19.17 16.86 -7.71
CA ILE A 116 19.69 18.21 -8.00
C ILE A 116 21.20 18.24 -8.25
N SER A 117 21.96 17.24 -7.76
CA SER A 117 23.38 17.06 -8.07
C SER A 117 23.61 16.36 -9.41
N GLY A 118 22.55 15.91 -10.08
CA GLY A 118 22.60 15.19 -11.35
C GLY A 118 22.86 13.70 -11.21
N GLN A 119 22.85 13.15 -9.99
CA GLN A 119 23.03 11.72 -9.71
C GLN A 119 21.70 10.98 -9.75
N PHE A 120 21.71 9.75 -10.27
CA PHE A 120 20.53 8.87 -10.25
C PHE A 120 20.45 8.07 -8.96
N VAL A 121 19.32 8.16 -8.27
CA VAL A 121 19.02 7.48 -7.00
C VAL A 121 17.84 6.55 -7.19
N SER A 122 17.95 5.27 -6.77
CA SER A 122 16.85 4.30 -6.85
C SER A 122 15.71 4.70 -5.91
N ILE A 123 14.51 4.88 -6.46
CA ILE A 123 13.31 5.32 -5.73
C ILE A 123 12.19 4.28 -5.68
N TYR A 124 12.23 3.28 -6.57
CA TYR A 124 11.25 2.20 -6.63
C TYR A 124 11.87 0.96 -7.25
N LYS A 125 11.56 -0.22 -6.71
CA LYS A 125 11.97 -1.50 -7.26
C LYS A 125 10.91 -2.54 -6.98
N ASP A 126 10.53 -3.29 -8.01
CA ASP A 126 9.65 -4.44 -7.89
C ASP A 126 10.17 -5.59 -8.75
N GLU A 127 9.95 -6.82 -8.30
CA GLU A 127 10.37 -8.04 -9.00
C GLU A 127 9.34 -8.46 -10.05
N LEU A 128 8.10 -7.96 -9.96
CA LEU A 128 7.04 -8.20 -10.93
C LEU A 128 6.34 -6.90 -11.30
N VAL A 129 5.99 -6.74 -12.57
CA VAL A 129 5.23 -5.58 -13.06
C VAL A 129 3.75 -5.95 -13.22
N PRO A 130 2.80 -5.12 -12.73
CA PRO A 130 1.37 -5.38 -12.90
C PRO A 130 0.94 -5.29 -14.36
N LEU A 131 0.20 -6.30 -14.85
CA LEU A 131 -0.31 -6.40 -16.23
C LEU A 131 -1.25 -5.24 -16.61
N GLY A 132 -1.25 -4.92 -17.90
CA GLY A 132 -2.15 -3.93 -18.50
C GLY A 132 -1.75 -2.48 -18.24
N GLU A 133 -2.70 -1.56 -18.42
CA GLU A 133 -2.45 -0.12 -18.24
C GLU A 133 -2.55 0.25 -16.76
N GLN A 134 -1.49 0.85 -16.22
CA GLN A 134 -1.32 1.10 -14.79
C GLN A 134 -0.86 2.53 -14.54
N PHE A 135 -1.35 3.11 -13.45
CA PHE A 135 -0.97 4.43 -12.99
C PHE A 135 -0.39 4.34 -11.59
N MET A 136 0.86 4.80 -11.41
CA MET A 136 1.59 4.69 -10.14
C MET A 136 2.02 6.06 -9.65
N ILE A 137 1.82 6.31 -8.35
CA ILE A 137 2.28 7.53 -7.69
C ILE A 137 3.55 7.21 -6.89
N LEU A 138 4.65 7.89 -7.21
CA LEU A 138 5.93 7.73 -6.55
C LEU A 138 6.20 8.96 -5.67
N GLN A 139 6.23 8.73 -4.35
CA GLN A 139 6.63 9.74 -3.38
C GLN A 139 8.11 9.55 -3.02
N ALA A 140 8.89 10.62 -3.11
CA ALA A 140 10.32 10.56 -2.80
C ALA A 140 10.56 10.45 -1.27
N ARG A 141 10.64 9.24 -0.71
CA ARG A 141 10.76 9.02 0.75
C ARG A 141 12.17 9.17 1.32
N THR A 142 13.21 9.27 0.49
CA THR A 142 14.62 9.30 0.91
C THR A 142 15.30 10.66 0.80
N ILE A 143 14.56 11.74 0.56
CA ILE A 143 15.14 13.07 0.38
C ILE A 143 15.14 13.85 1.71
N LYS A 144 16.09 13.54 2.61
CA LYS A 144 16.53 14.51 3.63
C LYS A 144 17.43 15.54 2.93
N ILE A 145 16.83 16.55 2.29
CA ILE A 145 17.58 17.77 1.96
C ILE A 145 17.60 18.64 3.21
N LYS A 146 18.78 18.79 3.82
CA LYS A 146 19.04 19.87 4.78
C LYS A 146 18.97 21.19 4.01
N GLY A 147 17.87 21.90 4.16
CA GLY A 147 17.74 23.31 3.83
C GLY A 147 17.04 24.01 4.98
N ASN A 148 17.58 25.13 5.46
CA ASN A 148 16.97 25.89 6.55
C ASN A 148 15.58 26.37 6.11
N LEU A 149 14.55 25.96 6.86
CA LEU A 149 13.17 26.42 6.68
C LEU A 149 12.93 27.60 7.64
N THR A 150 12.60 28.76 7.09
CA THR A 150 11.91 29.82 7.84
C THR A 150 10.43 29.52 7.86
N ALA A 151 9.82 29.58 9.05
CA ALA A 151 8.40 29.32 9.24
C ALA A 151 7.54 30.42 8.59
N ARG A 152 6.43 30.03 7.95
CA ARG A 152 5.29 30.91 7.63
C ARG A 152 4.01 30.27 8.17
N GLU A 153 3.16 31.10 8.76
CA GLU A 153 1.90 30.69 9.39
C GLU A 153 0.91 30.09 8.37
N GLY A 154 0.24 29.01 8.78
CA GLY A 154 -0.65 28.21 7.92
C GLY A 154 -2.07 28.76 7.81
N ALA A 155 -2.78 28.33 6.77
CA ALA A 155 -4.20 28.61 6.60
C ALA A 155 -5.08 27.71 7.50
N GLN A 156 -6.23 28.27 7.87
CA GLN A 156 -7.16 27.90 8.94
C GLN A 156 -7.63 26.43 8.94
N GLN A 157 -7.52 25.75 10.09
CA GLN A 157 -8.01 24.39 10.32
C GLN A 157 -9.55 24.34 10.39
N GLN A 158 -10.18 23.45 9.62
CA GLN A 158 -11.59 23.09 9.85
C GLN A 158 -11.72 22.25 11.13
N SER A 159 -12.74 22.56 11.94
CA SER A 159 -12.92 21.90 13.23
C SER A 159 -13.39 20.45 13.07
N ARG A 160 -12.95 19.58 13.98
CA ARG A 160 -13.40 18.17 14.08
C ARG A 160 -14.92 18.01 14.15
N ALA A 161 -15.65 19.03 14.62
CA ALA A 161 -17.10 19.03 14.71
C ALA A 161 -17.76 19.13 13.32
N SER A 162 -17.23 19.96 12.42
CA SER A 162 -17.73 20.08 11.04
C SER A 162 -17.57 18.77 10.27
N ILE A 163 -16.40 18.14 10.37
CA ILE A 163 -16.12 16.84 9.73
C ILE A 163 -17.06 15.76 10.27
N LYS A 164 -17.31 15.75 11.59
CA LYS A 164 -18.19 14.76 12.23
C LYS A 164 -19.68 14.96 11.89
N GLY A 165 -20.11 16.20 11.65
CA GLY A 165 -21.45 16.53 11.20
C GLY A 165 -21.74 16.01 9.79
N GLU A 166 -20.81 16.22 8.86
CA GLU A 166 -20.92 15.73 7.48
C GLU A 166 -20.97 14.20 7.40
N ILE A 167 -20.18 13.51 8.22
CA ILE A 167 -20.17 12.04 8.26
C ILE A 167 -21.49 11.47 8.80
N ARG A 168 -22.12 12.14 9.78
CA ARG A 168 -23.42 11.71 10.34
C ARG A 168 -24.58 11.95 9.38
N GLN A 169 -24.54 13.02 8.59
CA GLN A 169 -25.56 13.24 7.54
C GLN A 169 -25.47 12.19 6.43
N LYS A 170 -24.25 11.71 6.10
CA LYS A 170 -24.05 10.68 5.08
C LYS A 170 -24.37 9.25 5.56
N ASN A 171 -24.49 8.99 6.87
CA ASN A 171 -24.82 7.67 7.41
C ASN A 171 -25.67 7.77 8.70
N PRO A 172 -27.01 7.74 8.60
CA PRO A 172 -27.86 7.74 9.78
C PRO A 172 -27.81 6.37 10.50
N PRO A 173 -27.69 6.33 11.84
CA PRO A 173 -27.59 5.08 12.59
C PRO A 173 -28.94 4.35 12.66
N GLN A 174 -28.94 3.04 12.40
CA GLN A 174 -30.11 2.17 12.56
C GLN A 174 -30.32 1.72 14.02
N PRO A 175 -31.58 1.51 14.47
CA PRO A 175 -31.90 1.23 15.87
C PRO A 175 -31.62 -0.23 16.28
N GLN A 176 -30.98 -0.41 17.43
CA GLN A 176 -30.68 -1.72 18.02
C GLN A 176 -31.88 -2.28 18.83
N LYS A 177 -32.33 -3.50 18.52
CA LYS A 177 -33.21 -4.29 19.40
C LYS A 177 -32.38 -5.28 20.24
N ARG A 178 -32.64 -5.32 21.55
CA ARG A 178 -32.06 -6.26 22.54
C ARG A 178 -32.90 -7.55 22.62
N SER A 179 -32.27 -8.71 22.84
CA SER A 179 -32.93 -9.91 23.36
C SER A 179 -32.08 -10.65 24.40
N LYS A 180 -32.77 -11.25 25.39
CA LYS A 180 -32.29 -11.98 26.58
C LYS A 180 -32.27 -13.50 26.32
N GLY A 181 -31.27 -14.21 26.88
CA GLY A 181 -31.43 -15.48 27.61
C GLY A 181 -31.44 -16.84 26.89
N LYS A 182 -30.39 -17.64 27.20
CA LYS A 182 -30.24 -19.11 27.34
C LYS A 182 -30.19 -20.06 26.11
N ASP A 183 -29.12 -20.87 26.12
CA ASP A 183 -28.82 -22.11 25.40
C ASP A 183 -29.29 -22.23 23.96
N LYS A 184 -28.56 -21.54 23.09
CA LYS A 184 -28.26 -21.97 21.73
C LYS A 184 -26.79 -21.62 21.48
N LEU A 185 -26.11 -22.40 20.63
CA LEU A 185 -24.84 -21.98 20.03
C LEU A 185 -24.91 -20.47 19.73
N PRO A 186 -23.81 -19.71 19.93
CA PRO A 186 -23.81 -18.30 19.59
C PRO A 186 -24.45 -18.16 18.20
N PRO A 187 -25.43 -17.26 18.01
CA PRO A 187 -26.04 -17.09 16.70
C PRO A 187 -24.89 -16.94 15.74
N ALA A 188 -24.86 -17.81 14.71
CA ALA A 188 -23.78 -17.89 13.75
C ALA A 188 -23.28 -16.48 13.52
N MET A 189 -21.99 -16.24 13.83
CA MET A 189 -21.33 -14.94 13.58
C MET A 189 -21.96 -14.40 12.30
N PRO A 190 -22.55 -13.18 12.32
CA PRO A 190 -23.24 -12.68 11.13
C PRO A 190 -22.26 -12.91 10.01
N LYS A 191 -22.62 -13.76 9.02
CA LYS A 191 -21.67 -14.30 8.03
C LYS A 191 -20.82 -13.11 7.60
N VAL A 192 -19.60 -13.03 8.14
CA VAL A 192 -18.67 -12.03 7.69
C VAL A 192 -18.32 -12.63 6.36
N ASP A 193 -18.82 -12.03 5.30
CA ASP A 193 -18.48 -12.41 3.95
C ASP A 193 -16.94 -12.50 3.92
N THR A 194 -16.44 -13.73 3.99
CA THR A 194 -15.03 -14.07 3.78
C THR A 194 -14.68 -13.96 2.31
N GLU A 195 -15.70 -13.70 1.47
CA GLU A 195 -15.49 -13.16 0.16
C GLU A 195 -15.17 -11.67 0.27
N PRO A 196 -14.14 -11.18 -0.47
CA PRO A 196 -13.81 -9.77 -0.50
C PRO A 196 -15.08 -8.95 -0.72
N TYR A 197 -15.27 -7.88 0.07
CA TYR A 197 -16.35 -6.92 -0.11
C TYR A 197 -16.26 -6.32 -1.52
N GLN A 198 -16.90 -6.96 -2.48
CA GLN A 198 -17.00 -6.50 -3.86
C GLN A 198 -18.14 -5.50 -3.92
N LYS A 199 -17.85 -4.25 -3.57
CA LYS A 199 -18.74 -3.16 -3.94
C LYS A 199 -18.60 -2.92 -5.44
N LYS A 200 -19.47 -3.53 -6.25
CA LYS A 200 -19.71 -3.08 -7.63
C LYS A 200 -20.37 -1.71 -7.58
N VAL A 201 -19.57 -0.65 -7.55
CA VAL A 201 -20.05 0.69 -7.92
C VAL A 201 -19.93 0.78 -9.43
N ARG A 202 -21.06 0.86 -10.13
CA ARG A 202 -21.06 1.23 -11.55
C ARG A 202 -20.84 2.73 -11.64
N LEU A 203 -19.74 3.16 -12.26
CA LEU A 203 -19.73 4.37 -13.07
C LEU A 203 -18.94 4.08 -14.36
N GLU A 204 -19.61 4.31 -15.48
CA GLU A 204 -19.15 4.58 -16.86
C GLU A 204 -18.28 3.59 -17.65
N ASP A 205 -17.82 2.44 -17.15
CA ASP A 205 -17.23 1.44 -18.08
C ASP A 205 -17.53 -0.04 -17.72
N GLY A 206 -18.32 -0.68 -18.57
CA GLY A 206 -19.05 -1.91 -18.29
C GLY A 206 -18.27 -3.23 -18.33
N LYS A 207 -17.19 -3.41 -17.54
CA LYS A 207 -16.66 -4.75 -17.17
C LYS A 207 -16.15 -4.81 -15.71
N PRO A 208 -16.30 -5.95 -15.01
CA PRO A 208 -16.11 -6.05 -13.57
C PRO A 208 -14.63 -6.06 -13.18
N VAL A 209 -14.19 -5.04 -12.45
CA VAL A 209 -12.85 -5.03 -11.84
C VAL A 209 -12.90 -5.86 -10.55
N GLN A 210 -12.19 -6.98 -10.51
CA GLN A 210 -11.75 -7.54 -9.24
C GLN A 210 -10.58 -6.70 -8.74
N VAL A 211 -10.89 -5.66 -7.96
CA VAL A 211 -9.86 -4.88 -7.26
C VAL A 211 -9.35 -5.74 -6.11
N ILE A 212 -8.29 -6.52 -6.33
CA ILE A 212 -7.46 -6.95 -5.21
C ILE A 212 -6.56 -5.76 -4.90
N ALA A 213 -7.06 -4.81 -4.10
CA ALA A 213 -6.19 -3.81 -3.53
C ALA A 213 -5.07 -4.56 -2.75
N PRO A 214 -3.80 -4.13 -2.80
CA PRO A 214 -2.83 -4.56 -1.80
C PRO A 214 -3.23 -3.88 -0.48
N ILE A 215 -4.27 -4.38 0.17
CA ILE A 215 -4.91 -3.82 1.39
C ILE A 215 -4.02 -3.96 2.64
N PHE A 216 -2.77 -4.40 2.45
CA PHE A 216 -1.93 -5.00 3.49
C PHE A 216 -0.47 -4.50 3.48
N THR A 217 -0.23 -3.26 3.03
CA THR A 217 1.10 -2.63 3.15
C THR A 217 1.26 -1.99 4.53
N SER A 218 2.49 -1.98 5.09
CA SER A 218 2.82 -1.36 6.39
C SER A 218 2.48 0.13 6.46
N GLU A 219 2.41 0.77 5.29
CA GLU A 219 2.13 2.19 5.10
C GLU A 219 0.65 2.56 5.29
N ASN A 220 -0.25 1.59 5.19
CA ASN A 220 -1.70 1.76 5.36
C ASN A 220 -2.22 1.15 6.67
N LEU A 221 -1.35 0.89 7.65
CA LEU A 221 -1.77 0.41 8.97
C LEU A 221 -2.40 1.56 9.77
N LEU A 222 -3.72 1.50 9.96
CA LEU A 222 -4.46 2.46 10.78
C LEU A 222 -4.60 1.96 12.22
N LEU A 223 -4.07 2.72 13.16
CA LEU A 223 -4.20 2.47 14.60
C LEU A 223 -4.85 3.67 15.29
N ALA A 224 -5.50 3.43 16.43
CA ALA A 224 -5.91 4.52 17.30
C ALA A 224 -4.66 5.26 17.82
N PRO A 225 -4.69 6.60 17.98
CA PRO A 225 -3.51 7.36 18.43
C PRO A 225 -2.86 6.84 19.72
N VAL A 226 -3.67 6.29 20.64
CA VAL A 226 -3.21 5.71 21.91
C VAL A 226 -2.45 4.38 21.74
N ASN A 227 -2.68 3.67 20.62
CA ASN A 227 -2.08 2.37 20.33
C ASN A 227 -0.89 2.48 19.35
N GLU A 228 -0.56 3.68 18.91
CA GLU A 228 0.56 3.93 17.98
C GLU A 228 1.92 3.47 18.52
N LYS A 229 2.06 3.41 19.85
CA LYS A 229 3.24 2.84 20.52
C LYS A 229 3.57 1.41 20.06
N TYR A 230 2.58 0.64 19.60
CA TYR A 230 2.78 -0.73 19.11
C TYR A 230 3.05 -0.83 17.61
N ARG A 231 2.92 0.27 16.84
CA ARG A 231 3.05 0.26 15.37
C ARG A 231 4.33 -0.44 14.90
N LYS A 232 5.47 -0.06 15.49
CA LYS A 232 6.78 -0.61 15.10
C LYS A 232 6.82 -2.11 15.35
N CYS A 233 6.42 -2.55 16.55
CA CYS A 233 6.39 -3.96 16.92
C CYS A 233 5.47 -4.78 16.00
N ILE A 234 4.30 -4.26 15.66
CA ILE A 234 3.32 -4.92 14.77
C ILE A 234 3.91 -5.10 13.38
N ILE A 235 4.51 -4.06 12.80
CA ILE A 235 5.09 -4.11 11.45
C ILE A 235 6.26 -5.08 11.40
N GLU A 236 7.18 -5.01 12.36
CA GLU A 236 8.34 -5.90 12.43
C GLU A 236 7.93 -7.37 12.60
N THR A 237 6.97 -7.62 13.49
CA THR A 237 6.45 -8.97 13.74
C THR A 237 5.70 -9.51 12.53
N ALA A 238 4.82 -8.71 11.93
CA ALA A 238 4.09 -9.08 10.74
C ALA A 238 5.04 -9.43 9.59
N LYS A 239 6.09 -8.62 9.37
CA LYS A 239 7.12 -8.90 8.37
C LYS A 239 7.88 -10.20 8.69
N LYS A 240 8.28 -10.41 9.94
CA LYS A 240 9.02 -11.60 10.40
C LYS A 240 8.26 -12.89 10.10
N TYR A 241 6.94 -12.89 10.30
CA TYR A 241 6.09 -14.08 10.15
C TYR A 241 5.28 -14.10 8.85
N GLY A 242 5.54 -13.19 7.89
CA GLY A 242 4.80 -13.14 6.63
C GLY A 242 3.30 -12.90 6.78
N LEU A 243 2.89 -12.14 7.79
CA LEU A 243 1.50 -11.74 8.05
C LEU A 243 1.27 -10.30 7.56
N SER A 244 0.02 -9.93 7.32
CA SER A 244 -0.29 -8.52 7.11
C SER A 244 -0.34 -7.75 8.45
N PRO A 245 0.23 -6.54 8.53
CA PRO A 245 0.16 -5.72 9.74
C PRO A 245 -1.28 -5.45 10.20
N GLN A 246 -2.21 -5.31 9.25
CA GLN A 246 -3.63 -5.07 9.50
C GLN A 246 -4.31 -6.30 10.11
N ALA A 247 -4.03 -7.51 9.63
CA ALA A 247 -4.58 -8.72 10.23
C ALA A 247 -4.08 -8.91 11.66
N LEU A 248 -2.78 -8.66 11.89
CA LEU A 248 -2.20 -8.73 13.23
C LEU A 248 -2.82 -7.68 14.16
N ALA A 249 -2.97 -6.44 13.70
CA ALA A 249 -3.62 -5.38 14.46
C ALA A 249 -5.12 -5.63 14.70
N ALA A 250 -5.83 -6.24 13.74
CA ALA A 250 -7.22 -6.64 13.91
C ALA A 250 -7.37 -7.73 14.98
N PHE A 251 -6.46 -8.71 14.99
CA PHE A 251 -6.43 -9.74 16.02
C PHE A 251 -6.12 -9.12 17.40
N MET A 252 -5.13 -8.24 17.50
CA MET A 252 -4.87 -7.45 18.72
C MET A 252 -6.11 -6.67 19.17
N GLN A 253 -6.81 -6.04 18.21
CA GLN A 253 -8.03 -5.30 18.49
C GLN A 253 -9.14 -6.22 19.00
N VAL A 254 -9.16 -7.51 18.68
CA VAL A 254 -10.17 -8.44 19.22
C VAL A 254 -9.76 -8.94 20.61
N GLU A 255 -8.51 -9.37 20.77
CA GLU A 255 -8.05 -10.05 21.98
C GLU A 255 -7.70 -9.10 23.13
N ALA A 256 -7.11 -7.93 22.84
CA ALA A 256 -6.61 -7.07 23.88
C ALA A 256 -7.74 -6.52 24.77
N ALA A 257 -7.54 -6.62 26.08
CA ALA A 257 -8.33 -5.87 27.03
C ALA A 257 -8.16 -4.36 26.78
N LYS A 258 -9.24 -3.59 26.89
CA LYS A 258 -9.25 -2.16 26.55
C LYS A 258 -9.76 -1.31 27.70
N ASN A 259 -9.13 -0.15 27.88
CA ASN A 259 -9.68 0.88 28.75
C ASN A 259 -10.79 1.69 28.05
N ARG A 260 -11.42 2.63 28.78
CA ARG A 260 -12.48 3.51 28.25
C ARG A 260 -12.04 4.38 27.06
N LYS A 261 -10.73 4.57 26.85
CA LYS A 261 -10.16 5.32 25.73
C LYS A 261 -9.83 4.43 24.52
N GLY A 262 -10.08 3.13 24.61
CA GLY A 262 -9.75 2.16 23.56
C GLY A 262 -8.27 1.79 23.47
N GLU A 263 -7.49 2.11 24.50
CA GLU A 263 -6.09 1.70 24.60
C GLU A 263 -5.98 0.21 24.93
N TRP A 264 -5.08 -0.50 24.25
CA TRP A 264 -4.76 -1.89 24.53
C TRP A 264 -3.92 -2.02 25.80
N LEU A 265 -4.39 -2.86 26.72
CA LEU A 265 -3.77 -3.07 28.02
C LEU A 265 -2.83 -4.26 27.98
N GLU A 266 -1.56 -4.01 28.30
CA GLU A 266 -0.49 -5.03 28.22
C GLU A 266 -0.66 -6.16 29.22
N ASN A 267 -1.20 -5.82 30.40
CA ASN A 267 -1.48 -6.76 31.48
C ASN A 267 -2.94 -7.25 31.47
N GLY A 268 -3.62 -7.18 30.32
CA GLY A 268 -4.99 -7.68 30.17
C GLY A 268 -5.10 -9.15 30.58
N LYS A 269 -6.04 -9.48 31.46
CA LYS A 269 -6.31 -10.84 31.90
C LYS A 269 -7.78 -11.15 31.68
N ALA A 270 -8.07 -12.33 31.15
CA ALA A 270 -9.44 -12.79 30.97
C ALA A 270 -10.10 -13.08 32.32
N ASP A 271 -11.38 -12.72 32.45
CA ASP A 271 -12.16 -12.99 33.67
C ASP A 271 -12.50 -14.49 33.84
N SER A 272 -12.55 -15.24 32.72
CA SER A 272 -13.02 -16.63 32.68
C SER A 272 -11.97 -17.63 32.17
N SER A 273 -10.71 -17.22 31.96
CA SER A 273 -9.66 -18.12 31.45
C SER A 273 -8.27 -17.78 32.00
N SER A 274 -7.29 -18.65 31.72
CA SER A 274 -5.87 -18.45 32.07
C SER A 274 -5.10 -17.60 31.05
N ALA A 275 -5.81 -16.98 30.10
CA ALA A 275 -5.25 -16.11 29.08
C ALA A 275 -4.77 -14.78 29.67
N VAL A 276 -3.56 -14.38 29.29
CA VAL A 276 -2.89 -13.18 29.82
C VAL A 276 -2.15 -12.47 28.68
N GLY A 277 -2.10 -11.14 28.74
CA GLY A 277 -1.31 -10.31 27.84
C GLY A 277 -2.14 -9.57 26.79
N LEU A 278 -1.46 -8.78 25.95
CA LEU A 278 -2.09 -8.09 24.81
C LEU A 278 -2.83 -9.06 23.87
N MET A 279 -2.29 -10.26 23.71
CA MET A 279 -2.82 -11.27 22.78
C MET A 279 -3.57 -12.41 23.48
N GLN A 280 -3.92 -12.25 24.77
CA GLN A 280 -4.63 -13.27 25.54
C GLN A 280 -3.99 -14.67 25.42
N CYS A 281 -2.67 -14.74 25.63
CA CYS A 281 -1.91 -15.97 25.43
C CYS A 281 -2.21 -17.00 26.53
N LEU A 282 -2.67 -18.18 26.11
CA LEU A 282 -2.88 -19.33 27.00
C LEU A 282 -1.55 -20.00 27.38
N PRO A 283 -1.45 -20.64 28.56
CA PRO A 283 -0.23 -21.36 28.96
C PRO A 283 0.19 -22.46 27.97
N ALA A 284 -0.77 -23.17 27.37
CA ALA A 284 -0.51 -24.21 26.38
C ALA A 284 0.10 -23.63 25.09
N MET A 285 -0.52 -22.58 24.55
CA MET A 285 0.01 -21.82 23.43
C MET A 285 1.43 -21.30 23.74
N TRP A 286 1.64 -20.76 24.94
CA TRP A 286 2.95 -20.23 25.35
C TRP A 286 4.02 -21.30 25.39
N LYS A 287 3.66 -22.52 25.80
CA LYS A 287 4.55 -23.68 25.79
C LYS A 287 4.96 -24.05 24.36
N ASP A 288 4.01 -24.12 23.43
CA ASP A 288 4.30 -24.44 22.02
C ASP A 288 5.24 -23.40 21.40
N VAL A 289 4.97 -22.11 21.63
CA VAL A 289 5.82 -21.01 21.17
C VAL A 289 7.21 -21.07 21.81
N SER A 290 7.30 -21.40 23.11
CA SER A 290 8.58 -21.49 23.83
C SER A 290 9.51 -22.58 23.29
N CYS A 291 8.99 -23.54 22.51
CA CYS A 291 9.77 -24.57 21.85
C CYS A 291 10.13 -24.23 20.39
N ASP A 292 9.53 -23.20 19.79
CA ASP A 292 9.82 -22.79 18.41
C ASP A 292 11.02 -21.84 18.37
N LYS A 293 12.08 -22.24 17.65
CA LYS A 293 13.33 -21.50 17.50
C LYS A 293 13.18 -20.14 16.83
N GLN A 294 12.08 -19.90 16.10
CA GLN A 294 11.79 -18.62 15.47
C GLN A 294 11.14 -17.62 16.44
N SER A 295 10.65 -18.06 17.59
CA SER A 295 10.03 -17.16 18.57
C SER A 295 11.07 -16.33 19.31
N LYS A 296 10.73 -15.06 19.59
CA LYS A 296 11.51 -14.23 20.51
C LYS A 296 11.49 -14.81 21.93
N LEU A 297 10.41 -15.49 22.30
CA LEU A 297 10.29 -16.16 23.58
C LEU A 297 11.39 -17.22 23.79
N TYR A 298 11.60 -18.09 22.80
CA TYR A 298 12.68 -19.08 22.81
C TYR A 298 14.04 -18.39 22.95
N GLU A 299 14.28 -17.32 22.19
CA GLU A 299 15.52 -16.56 22.25
C GLU A 299 15.77 -15.95 23.66
N CYS A 300 14.74 -15.37 24.29
CA CYS A 300 14.81 -14.80 25.63
C CYS A 300 15.12 -15.85 26.70
N ILE A 301 14.50 -17.04 26.61
CA ILE A 301 14.76 -18.16 27.53
C ILE A 301 16.23 -18.57 27.43
N GLN A 302 16.77 -18.71 26.21
CA GLN A 302 18.16 -19.13 26.00
C GLN A 302 19.20 -18.10 26.45
N LYS A 303 18.84 -16.80 26.40
CA LYS A 303 19.74 -15.71 26.82
C LYS A 303 19.79 -15.50 28.33
N THR A 304 18.75 -15.91 29.06
CA THR A 304 18.64 -15.68 30.50
C THR A 304 19.46 -16.73 31.27
N LYS A 305 20.39 -16.27 32.12
CA LYS A 305 21.25 -17.12 32.95
C LYS A 305 21.16 -16.67 34.43
N PRO A 306 20.84 -17.56 35.38
CA PRO A 306 20.46 -18.97 35.20
C PRO A 306 19.14 -19.13 34.44
N ALA A 307 18.87 -20.35 33.92
CA ALA A 307 17.66 -20.61 33.14
C ALA A 307 16.41 -20.25 33.95
N PRO A 308 15.44 -19.51 33.38
CA PRO A 308 14.27 -19.05 34.10
C PRO A 308 13.34 -20.22 34.44
N GLY A 309 12.70 -20.14 35.61
CA GLY A 309 11.62 -21.06 35.98
C GLY A 309 10.38 -20.87 35.10
N TRP A 310 9.56 -21.90 34.97
CA TRP A 310 8.38 -21.85 34.09
C TRP A 310 7.37 -20.77 34.49
N ASP A 311 7.18 -20.53 35.79
CA ASP A 311 6.30 -19.45 36.27
C ASP A 311 6.78 -18.07 35.81
N THR A 312 8.10 -17.83 35.87
CA THR A 312 8.71 -16.60 35.35
C THR A 312 8.50 -16.45 33.85
N VAL A 313 8.63 -17.54 33.09
CA VAL A 313 8.37 -17.56 31.64
C VAL A 313 6.90 -17.28 31.34
N LEU A 314 5.97 -17.79 32.16
CA LEU A 314 4.55 -17.51 32.03
C LEU A 314 4.20 -16.05 32.34
N ASP A 315 4.89 -15.40 33.27
CA ASP A 315 4.66 -13.99 33.61
C ASP A 315 5.06 -13.05 32.48
N TRP A 316 6.01 -13.46 31.63
CA TRP A 316 6.43 -12.71 30.44
C TRP A 316 5.32 -12.53 29.39
N ARG A 317 4.17 -13.22 29.52
CA ARG A 317 2.97 -12.97 28.70
C ARG A 317 2.45 -11.54 28.81
N THR A 318 2.75 -10.86 29.92
CA THR A 318 2.39 -9.45 30.12
C THR A 318 3.29 -8.48 29.34
N ASN A 319 4.45 -8.94 28.84
CA ASN A 319 5.31 -8.13 28.00
C ASN A 319 4.69 -7.98 26.60
N ALA A 320 4.47 -6.74 26.17
CA ALA A 320 3.81 -6.44 24.91
C ALA A 320 4.50 -7.07 23.69
N GLU A 321 5.82 -6.94 23.59
CA GLU A 321 6.56 -7.43 22.42
C GLU A 321 6.57 -8.96 22.36
N LEU A 322 6.78 -9.62 23.49
CA LEU A 322 6.75 -11.08 23.57
C LEU A 322 5.34 -11.61 23.29
N SER A 323 4.30 -10.94 23.79
CA SER A 323 2.90 -11.34 23.54
C SER A 323 2.53 -11.23 22.06
N ILE A 324 2.92 -10.13 21.39
CA ILE A 324 2.66 -9.92 19.95
C ILE A 324 3.43 -10.93 19.09
N ASP A 325 4.72 -11.13 19.37
CA ASP A 325 5.56 -12.10 18.65
C ASP A 325 5.06 -13.53 18.84
N ALA A 326 4.70 -13.91 20.08
CA ALA A 326 4.20 -15.25 20.37
C ALA A 326 2.89 -15.56 19.63
N ALA A 327 1.97 -14.61 19.54
CA ALA A 327 0.73 -14.80 18.80
C ALA A 327 0.96 -14.97 17.29
N ALA A 328 1.81 -14.15 16.70
CA ALA A 328 2.18 -14.30 15.29
C ALA A 328 2.92 -15.62 15.02
N CYS A 329 3.81 -16.02 15.92
CA CYS A 329 4.51 -17.30 15.85
C CYS A 329 3.53 -18.47 15.92
N TYR A 330 2.55 -18.42 16.83
CA TYR A 330 1.55 -19.46 16.99
C TYR A 330 0.64 -19.60 15.76
N ILE A 331 0.25 -18.48 15.14
CA ILE A 331 -0.45 -18.49 13.85
C ILE A 331 0.36 -19.26 12.80
N GLN A 332 1.68 -19.02 12.72
CA GLN A 332 2.55 -19.74 11.79
C GLN A 332 2.67 -21.24 12.12
N ILE A 333 2.77 -21.61 13.39
CA ILE A 333 2.78 -23.01 13.83
C ILE A 333 1.49 -23.72 13.36
N ASN A 334 0.33 -23.08 13.55
CA ASN A 334 -0.95 -23.62 13.12
C ASN A 334 -1.05 -23.74 11.61
N LEU A 335 -0.63 -22.71 10.85
CA LEU A 335 -0.63 -22.75 9.39
C LEU A 335 0.26 -23.87 8.82
N ARG A 336 1.46 -24.08 9.40
CA ARG A 336 2.35 -25.19 9.01
C ARG A 336 1.69 -26.55 9.28
N THR A 337 1.06 -26.68 10.45
CA THR A 337 0.37 -27.92 10.84
C THR A 337 -0.80 -28.23 9.92
N LEU A 338 -1.60 -27.22 9.57
CA LEU A 338 -2.72 -27.36 8.63
C LEU A 338 -2.24 -27.74 7.23
N LYS A 339 -1.20 -27.09 6.70
CA LYS A 339 -0.62 -27.44 5.38
C LYS A 339 -0.13 -28.89 5.35
N LYS A 340 0.62 -29.32 6.37
CA LYS A 340 1.10 -30.70 6.47
C LYS A 340 -0.04 -31.73 6.45
N ASN A 341 -1.17 -31.41 7.09
CA ASN A 341 -2.34 -32.28 7.11
C ASN A 341 -3.13 -32.28 5.79
N MET A 342 -3.01 -31.22 4.99
CA MET A 342 -3.61 -31.13 3.65
C MET A 342 -2.77 -31.87 2.61
N ASP A 343 -1.44 -31.83 2.71
CA ASP A 343 -0.52 -32.52 1.78
C ASP A 343 -0.45 -34.04 2.01
N CYS A 344 -0.95 -34.52 3.16
CA CYS A 344 -1.04 -35.95 3.49
C CYS A 344 -2.41 -36.59 3.14
N ARG A 345 -3.30 -35.85 2.48
CA ARG A 345 -4.56 -36.37 1.89
C ARG A 345 -4.48 -36.28 0.38
#